data_AF-A0A0L7KNF8-F1
#
_entry.id   AF-A0A0L7KNF8-F1
#
_cell.length_a   1.000
_cell.length_b   1.000
_cell.length_c   1.000
_cell.angle_alpha   90.00
_cell.angle_beta   90.00
_cell.angle_gamma   90.00
#
_symmetry.space_group_name_H-M   'P 1'
#
loop_
_entity.id
_entity.type
_entity.pdbx_description
1 polymer ?
#
loop_
_entity_poly.entity_id
_entity_poly.type
_entity_poly.pdbx_seq_one_letter_code
_entity_poly.pdbx_strand_id
1 'polypeptide(L)' 'MTQVKVTQGWLEGEELDLVTRDGKYYSFKGIPYAEPPLGKLRFKVSPSYQLTKDPNPL' A
#
# COMPACT_ATOMS: atom_id res chain seq x y z
N MET A 1 -11.75 -1.50 -16.61
CA MET A 1 -10.42 -1.22 -16.02
C MET A 1 -10.37 0.24 -15.64
N THR A 2 -9.89 0.57 -14.44
CA THR A 2 -9.77 1.94 -13.93
C THR A 2 -8.31 2.27 -13.64
N GLN A 3 -7.92 3.54 -13.77
CA GLN A 3 -6.55 4.00 -13.53
C GLN A 3 -6.55 5.23 -12.63
N VAL A 4 -5.57 5.31 -11.73
CA VAL A 4 -5.35 6.48 -10.87
C VAL A 4 -3.86 6.85 -10.82
N LYS A 5 -3.57 8.15 -10.86
CA LYS A 5 -2.21 8.67 -10.75
C LYS A 5 -1.89 8.98 -9.29
N VAL A 6 -0.83 8.38 -8.76
CA VAL A 6 -0.24 8.67 -7.45
C VAL A 6 1.16 9.22 -7.61
N THR A 7 1.80 9.65 -6.52
CA THR A 7 3.16 10.21 -6.55
C THR A 7 4.20 9.25 -7.12
N GLN A 8 4.00 7.94 -6.95
CA GLN A 8 4.91 6.87 -7.37
C GLN A 8 4.63 6.37 -8.80
N GLY A 9 3.53 6.76 -9.43
CA GLY A 9 3.17 6.32 -10.78
C GLY A 9 1.67 6.09 -11.00
N TRP A 10 1.34 5.27 -11.99
CA TRP A 10 -0.03 4.88 -12.30
C TRP A 10 -0.38 3.56 -11.62
N LEU A 11 -1.56 3.52 -10.99
CA LEU A 11 -2.14 2.28 -10.47
C LEU A 11 -3.30 1.87 -11.35
N GLU A 12 -3.33 0.60 -11.72
CA GLU A 12 -4.44 -0.02 -12.42
C GLU A 12 -5.29 -0.82 -11.44
N GLY A 13 -6.61 -0.75 -11.62
CA GLY A 13 -7.57 -1.45 -10.80
C GLY A 13 -8.86 -1.75 -11.52
N GLU A 14 -9.83 -2.19 -10.74
CA GLU A 14 -11.12 -2.67 -11.23
C GLU A 14 -12.25 -1.96 -10.50
N GLU A 15 -13.38 -1.78 -11.18
CA GLU A 15 -14.64 -1.41 -10.54
C GLU A 15 -15.45 -2.68 -10.36
N LEU A 16 -15.86 -2.95 -9.13
CA LEU A 16 -16.56 -4.18 -8.73
C LEU A 16 -17.88 -3.83 -8.05
N ASP A 17 -18.85 -4.75 -8.13
CA ASP A 17 -20.13 -4.61 -7.43
C ASP A 17 -19.99 -4.96 -5.95
N LEU A 18 -20.70 -4.22 -5.10
CA LEU A 18 -20.91 -4.62 -3.71
C LEU A 18 -21.71 -5.93 -3.65
N VAL A 19 -21.47 -6.74 -2.61
CA VAL A 19 -22.21 -7.99 -2.38
C VAL A 19 -23.71 -7.72 -2.21
N THR A 20 -24.06 -6.56 -1.65
CA THR A 20 -25.44 -6.06 -1.47
C THR A 20 -26.13 -5.67 -2.78
N ARG A 21 -25.38 -5.57 -3.90
CA ARG A 21 -25.85 -5.19 -5.26
C ARG A 21 -26.47 -3.79 -5.37
N ASP A 22 -26.30 -2.95 -4.36
CA ASP A 22 -26.80 -1.58 -4.30
C ASP A 22 -25.72 -0.52 -4.57
N GLY A 23 -24.51 -0.94 -4.95
CA GLY A 23 -23.42 -0.03 -5.27
C GLY A 23 -22.21 -0.71 -5.88
N LYS A 24 -21.21 0.12 -6.20
CA LYS A 24 -19.93 -0.29 -6.78
C LYS A 24 -18.78 0.29 -5.96
N TYR A 25 -17.61 -0.33 -6.04
CA TYR A 25 -16.38 0.16 -5.43
C TYR A 25 -15.17 -0.08 -6.33
N TYR A 26 -14.14 0.73 -6.16
CA TYR A 26 -12.87 0.55 -6.86
C TYR A 26 -11.92 -0.32 -6.03
N SER A 27 -11.34 -1.32 -6.68
CA SER A 27 -10.43 -2.31 -6.09
C SER A 27 -9.06 -2.20 -6.73
N PHE A 28 -8.05 -1.89 -5.92
CA PHE A 28 -6.64 -1.90 -6.30
C PHE A 28 -5.89 -2.85 -5.36
N LYS A 29 -5.17 -3.83 -5.92
CA LYS A 29 -4.51 -4.91 -5.16
C LYS A 29 -3.01 -4.92 -5.45
N GLY A 30 -2.22 -5.37 -4.48
CA GLY A 30 -0.77 -5.53 -4.66
C GLY A 30 0.02 -4.23 -4.82
N ILE A 31 -0.51 -3.09 -4.34
CA ILE A 31 0.18 -1.80 -4.42
C ILE A 31 1.43 -1.84 -3.52
N PRO A 32 2.64 -1.68 -4.07
CA PRO A 32 3.86 -1.65 -3.28
C PRO A 32 3.92 -0.37 -2.43
N TYR A 33 4.16 -0.52 -1.13
CA TYR A 33 4.28 0.59 -0.18
C TYR A 33 5.69 0.75 0.40
N ALA A 34 6.56 -0.24 0.17
CA ALA A 34 7.94 -0.28 0.62
C ALA A 34 8.75 -1.15 -0.34
N GLU A 35 10.09 -1.05 -0.23
CA GLU A 35 10.98 -1.96 -0.94
C GLU A 35 10.82 -3.40 -0.42
N PRO A 36 10.87 -4.43 -1.29
CA PRO A 36 10.84 -5.82 -0.86
C PRO A 36 11.98 -6.13 0.14
N PRO A 37 11.71 -6.74 1.32
CA PRO A 37 12.70 -6.97 2.36
C PRO A 37 13.60 -8.19 2.07
N LEU A 38 14.26 -8.17 0.91
CA LEU A 38 15.10 -9.26 0.40
C LEU A 38 16.60 -8.98 0.65
N GLY A 39 17.41 -10.04 0.69
CA GLY A 39 18.86 -9.94 0.82
C GLY A 39 19.29 -9.11 2.03
N LYS A 40 20.07 -8.04 1.79
CA LYS A 40 20.56 -7.11 2.83
C LYS A 40 19.47 -6.25 3.48
N LEU A 41 18.27 -6.19 2.90
CA LEU A 41 17.11 -5.52 3.48
C LEU A 41 16.34 -6.42 4.44
N ARG A 42 16.57 -7.75 4.39
CA ARG A 42 15.96 -8.68 5.33
C ARG A 42 16.39 -8.32 6.75
N PHE A 43 15.44 -8.32 7.68
CA PHE A 43 15.64 -7.97 9.08
C PHE A 43 16.05 -6.51 9.34
N LYS A 44 15.97 -5.61 8.34
CA LYS A 44 16.05 -4.16 8.57
C LYS A 44 14.66 -3.59 8.82
N VAL A 45 14.59 -2.56 9.65
CA VAL A 45 13.38 -1.73 9.79
C VAL A 45 13.05 -1.17 8.42
N SER A 46 11.78 -1.30 7.99
CA SER A 46 11.33 -0.71 6.73
C SER A 46 11.68 0.77 6.73
N PRO A 47 12.31 1.33 5.69
CA PRO A 47 12.64 2.76 5.64
C PRO A 47 11.41 3.66 5.79
N SER A 48 10.23 3.17 5.43
CA SER A 48 8.95 3.86 5.60
C SER A 48 8.45 3.88 7.05
N TYR A 49 8.96 3.00 7.91
CA TYR A 49 8.67 2.99 9.33
C TYR A 49 9.63 3.97 10.01
N GLN A 50 9.28 5.25 9.96
CA GLN A 50 9.88 6.22 10.86
C GLN A 50 9.37 5.87 12.26
N LEU A 51 10.12 5.05 13.01
CA LEU A 51 10.01 5.09 14.46
C LEU A 51 10.21 6.55 14.82
N THR A 52 9.13 7.22 15.26
CA THR A 52 9.25 8.55 15.83
C THR A 52 10.36 8.45 16.87
N LYS A 53 11.25 9.44 16.88
CA LYS A 53 12.44 9.50 17.73
C LYS A 53 12.04 9.71 19.20
N ASP A 54 11.14 8.90 19.72
CA ASP A 54 10.71 8.88 21.10
C ASP A 54 11.43 7.68 21.75
N PRO A 55 12.55 7.91 22.45
CA PRO A 55 13.40 6.82 22.94
C PRO A 55 12.82 6.07 24.15
N ASN A 56 11.54 6.26 24.50
CA ASN A 56 10.96 5.59 25.67
C ASN A 56 9.42 5.54 25.67
N PRO A 57 8.79 4.39 25.37
CA PRO A 57 7.45 4.12 25.83
C PRO A 57 7.56 3.34 27.16
N LEU A 58 7.56 4.08 28.27
CA LEU A 58 6.97 3.53 29.49
C LEU A 58 5.47 3.41 29.28
#